data_AF-A0A0H3M7I7-F1
#
_entry.id   AF-A0A0H3M7I7-F1
#
_cell.length_a   1.000
_cell.length_b   1.000
_cell.length_c   1.000
_cell.angle_alpha   90.00
_cell.angle_beta   90.00
_cell.angle_gamma   90.00
#
_symmetry.space_group_name_H-M   'P 1'
#
loop_
_entity.id
_entity.type
_entity.pdbx_description
1 polymer ?
#
loop_
_entity_poly.entity_id
_entity_poly.type
_entity_poly.pdbx_seq_one_letter_code
_entity_poly.pdbx_strand_id
1 'polypeptide(L)'
;MTLIQTVTTDDLVIQVADRRLSRPDGSVFDDDYTKLVCWNTSFTVGFTGLARIDPAQKKSTSEWLAETLCDYASFEDGVDALRYWASGQIGQLPTGKGWEDKRLGIIIAGFDRRRIPLVAEISNFDPEAPIPANQNEFECYRIRRAPGHSASFRITGAALTEKMYANILLRRVPRMLKQQDGITRAARLMVALQRRISEDNPGVGRHAMAVAIPRERTMPAVLSNLDAPSLNTMNSNFCYFDDAGFNYKQLGPHMAGGGWAWADFVAEADPSNPDMQKVGGRVLKCPQPPPQAESTGC
;
A
#
# COMPACT_ATOMS: atom_id res chain seq x y z
N MET A 1 4.93 5.14 13.65
CA MET A 1 5.42 5.86 12.45
C MET A 1 5.68 4.79 11.41
N THR A 2 4.97 4.80 10.29
CA THR A 2 5.00 3.69 9.31
C THR A 2 6.24 3.74 8.42
N LEU A 3 6.79 2.58 8.04
CA LEU A 3 7.75 2.46 6.93
C LEU A 3 7.09 1.83 5.71
N ILE A 4 7.09 2.54 4.58
CA ILE A 4 6.75 1.96 3.27
C ILE A 4 7.98 1.96 2.38
N GLN A 5 8.31 0.80 1.83
CA GLN A 5 9.36 0.61 0.84
C GLN A 5 8.74 0.28 -0.51
N THR A 6 9.06 1.05 -1.54
CA THR A 6 8.56 0.84 -2.91
C THR A 6 9.73 0.65 -3.86
N VAL A 7 9.77 -0.48 -4.55
CA VAL A 7 10.69 -0.79 -5.64
C VAL A 7 9.93 -0.74 -6.94
N THR A 8 10.50 -0.07 -7.94
CA THR A 8 9.92 -0.02 -9.28
C THR A 8 10.98 -0.37 -10.32
N THR A 9 10.63 -1.27 -11.22
CA THR A 9 11.43 -1.69 -12.38
C THR A 9 10.57 -1.58 -13.64
N ASP A 10 11.11 -1.89 -14.82
CA ASP A 10 10.32 -1.88 -16.06
C ASP A 10 9.23 -2.95 -16.08
N ASP A 11 9.41 -4.06 -15.36
CA ASP A 11 8.52 -5.21 -15.45
C ASP A 11 7.72 -5.48 -14.16
N LEU A 12 8.08 -4.80 -13.06
CA LEU A 12 7.58 -5.12 -11.74
C LEU A 12 7.64 -3.93 -10.78
N VAL A 13 6.60 -3.79 -9.97
CA VAL A 13 6.58 -2.98 -8.75
C VAL A 13 6.47 -3.91 -7.55
N ILE A 14 7.24 -3.66 -6.49
CA ILE A 14 7.11 -4.32 -5.19
C ILE A 14 6.93 -3.23 -4.14
N GLN A 15 5.90 -3.33 -3.32
CA GLN A 15 5.69 -2.44 -2.18
C GLN A 15 5.59 -3.27 -0.90
N VAL A 16 6.35 -2.88 0.12
CA VAL A 16 6.35 -3.49 1.45
C VAL A 16 6.00 -2.44 2.48
N ALA A 17 5.07 -2.77 3.36
CA ALA A 17 4.71 -1.92 4.50
C ALA A 17 4.61 -2.75 5.78
N ASP A 18 4.97 -2.14 6.90
CA ASP A 18 4.67 -2.69 8.22
C ASP A 18 3.18 -2.62 8.54
N ARG A 19 2.74 -3.43 9.51
CA ARG A 19 1.33 -3.48 9.94
C ARG A 19 1.07 -2.90 11.34
N ARG A 20 2.09 -2.34 12.00
CA ARG A 20 1.93 -1.73 13.32
C ARG A 20 1.22 -0.40 13.25
N LEU A 21 0.16 -0.24 14.02
CA LEU A 21 -0.45 1.02 14.36
C LEU A 21 -0.09 1.34 15.81
N SER A 22 0.53 2.50 16.02
CA SER A 22 0.88 3.00 17.34
C SER A 22 0.07 4.25 17.67
N ARG A 23 -0.20 4.47 18.95
CA ARG A 23 -0.77 5.72 19.47
C ARG A 23 0.32 6.81 19.53
N PRO A 24 -0.07 8.10 19.70
CA PRO A 24 0.88 9.19 19.86
C PRO A 24 1.85 9.03 21.03
N ASP A 25 1.46 8.30 22.08
CA ASP A 25 2.31 7.96 23.24
C ASP A 25 3.32 6.85 22.96
N GLY A 26 3.35 6.30 21.74
CA GLY A 26 4.23 5.21 21.33
C GLY A 26 3.69 3.81 21.66
N SER A 27 2.59 3.69 22.40
CA SER A 27 1.98 2.38 22.68
C SER A 27 1.44 1.73 21.41
N VAL A 28 1.54 0.40 21.33
CA VAL A 28 0.95 -0.37 20.22
C VAL A 28 -0.58 -0.37 20.38
N PHE A 29 -1.28 -0.04 19.31
CA PHE A 29 -2.74 -0.12 19.21
C PHE A 29 -3.18 -1.41 18.52
N ASP A 30 -2.53 -1.74 17.39
CA ASP A 30 -2.83 -2.90 16.54
C ASP A 30 -1.56 -3.29 15.77
N ASP A 31 -1.23 -4.58 15.65
CA ASP A 31 -0.08 -5.07 14.88
C ASP A 31 -0.47 -5.73 13.55
N ASP A 32 -1.77 -5.86 13.28
CA ASP A 32 -2.34 -6.44 12.06
C ASP A 32 -3.03 -5.39 11.17
N TYR A 33 -2.79 -4.10 11.41
CA TYR A 33 -3.40 -2.99 10.69
C TYR A 33 -2.82 -2.85 9.27
N THR A 34 -3.66 -3.00 8.23
CA THR A 34 -3.21 -2.85 6.84
C THR A 34 -2.97 -1.39 6.47
N LYS A 35 -1.91 -1.15 5.70
CA LYS A 35 -1.57 0.17 5.15
C LYS A 35 -1.50 0.19 3.64
N LEU A 36 -1.84 -0.93 3.00
CA LEU A 36 -1.80 -1.06 1.55
C LEU A 36 -3.19 -1.31 0.97
N VAL A 37 -3.41 -0.73 -0.20
CA VAL A 37 -4.56 -0.95 -1.07
C VAL A 37 -4.05 -1.42 -2.42
N CYS A 38 -4.64 -2.46 -2.99
CA CYS A 38 -4.43 -2.81 -4.39
C CYS A 38 -5.57 -2.25 -5.24
N TRP A 39 -5.21 -1.39 -6.17
CA TRP A 39 -6.14 -0.63 -7.00
C TRP A 39 -6.12 -1.12 -8.46
N ASN A 40 -7.31 -1.45 -8.98
CA ASN A 40 -7.56 -2.06 -10.29
C ASN A 40 -6.70 -3.31 -10.56
N THR A 41 -6.21 -3.96 -9.49
CA THR A 41 -5.16 -5.00 -9.55
C THR A 41 -3.89 -4.55 -10.30
N SER A 42 -3.73 -3.26 -10.61
CA SER A 42 -2.67 -2.71 -11.48
C SER A 42 -1.76 -1.73 -10.74
N PHE A 43 -2.15 -1.34 -9.54
CA PHE A 43 -1.44 -0.41 -8.70
C PHE A 43 -1.46 -0.92 -7.26
N THR A 44 -0.38 -0.62 -6.54
CA THR A 44 -0.31 -0.72 -5.09
C THR A 44 -0.24 0.70 -4.53
N VAL A 45 -0.97 0.92 -3.46
CA VAL A 45 -1.11 2.22 -2.79
C VAL A 45 -0.77 2.00 -1.33
N GLY A 46 0.22 2.70 -0.81
CA GLY A 46 0.57 2.67 0.60
C GLY A 46 0.39 4.04 1.24
N PHE A 47 0.12 4.09 2.54
CA PHE A 47 0.11 5.34 3.27
C PHE A 47 0.84 5.32 4.63
N THR A 48 1.29 6.49 5.06
CA THR A 48 1.95 6.75 6.35
C THR A 48 1.35 7.98 7.02
N GLY A 49 1.51 8.07 8.34
CA GLY A 49 1.00 9.17 9.15
C GLY A 49 -0.39 8.84 9.67
N LEU A 50 -1.38 9.63 9.28
CA LEU A 50 -2.73 9.58 9.82
C LEU A 50 -3.46 8.26 9.49
N ALA A 51 -3.80 7.47 10.52
CA ALA A 51 -4.43 6.15 10.39
C ALA A 51 -5.96 6.18 10.26
N ARG A 52 -6.60 7.30 10.60
CA ARG A 52 -8.05 7.50 10.48
C ARG A 52 -8.28 8.82 9.76
N ILE A 53 -9.29 8.92 8.91
CA ILE A 53 -9.51 10.13 8.09
C ILE A 53 -10.93 10.69 8.19
N ASP A 54 -11.66 10.30 9.24
CA ASP A 54 -12.97 10.85 9.59
C ASP A 54 -12.95 11.42 11.02
N PRO A 55 -13.70 12.50 11.32
CA PRO A 55 -13.71 13.12 12.65
C PRO A 55 -14.07 12.17 13.80
N ALA A 56 -14.85 11.11 13.53
CA ALA A 56 -15.26 10.12 14.53
C ALA A 56 -14.22 9.00 14.73
N GLN A 57 -13.11 9.01 13.98
CA GLN A 57 -12.04 8.01 14.00
C GLN A 57 -12.51 6.58 13.71
N LYS A 58 -13.60 6.41 12.96
CA LYS A 58 -14.18 5.09 12.65
C LYS A 58 -13.62 4.50 11.36
N LYS A 59 -13.29 5.33 10.38
CA LYS A 59 -12.85 4.94 9.05
C LYS A 59 -11.33 5.00 8.98
N SER A 60 -10.72 3.85 8.66
CA SER A 60 -9.29 3.79 8.40
C SER A 60 -8.93 4.55 7.13
N THR A 61 -7.72 5.10 7.09
CA THR A 61 -7.22 5.76 5.89
C THR A 61 -7.12 4.77 4.73
N SER A 62 -6.75 3.50 4.95
CA SER A 62 -6.79 2.46 3.90
C SER A 62 -8.18 2.24 3.33
N GLU A 63 -9.23 2.18 4.17
CA GLU A 63 -10.62 2.02 3.70
C GLU A 63 -11.04 3.22 2.86
N TRP A 64 -10.77 4.43 3.33
CA TRP A 64 -11.06 5.64 2.57
C TRP A 64 -10.31 5.69 1.22
N LEU A 65 -9.03 5.30 1.19
CA LEU A 65 -8.26 5.18 -0.05
C LEU A 65 -8.93 4.20 -1.02
N ALA A 66 -9.37 3.04 -0.52
CA ALA A 66 -10.04 2.03 -1.35
C ALA A 66 -11.39 2.51 -1.90
N GLU A 67 -12.23 3.12 -1.05
CA GLU A 67 -13.53 3.69 -1.45
C GLU A 67 -13.40 4.86 -2.43
N THR A 68 -12.33 5.65 -2.31
CA THR A 68 -12.06 6.77 -3.21
C THR A 68 -11.60 6.24 -4.56
N LEU A 69 -10.61 5.35 -4.57
CA LEU A 69 -9.98 4.87 -5.80
C LEU A 69 -10.86 3.92 -6.63
N CYS A 70 -11.83 3.24 -6.01
CA CYS A 70 -12.61 2.23 -6.73
C CYS A 70 -13.38 2.76 -7.94
N ASP A 71 -13.70 4.06 -7.94
CA ASP A 71 -14.44 4.72 -9.02
C ASP A 71 -13.55 5.21 -10.16
N TYR A 72 -12.23 5.16 -9.99
CA TYR A 72 -11.28 5.68 -10.96
C TYR A 72 -10.57 4.55 -11.70
N ALA A 73 -10.64 4.58 -13.03
CA ALA A 73 -9.99 3.59 -13.88
C ALA A 73 -8.55 3.99 -14.27
N SER A 74 -8.27 5.29 -14.37
CA SER A 74 -6.97 5.81 -14.82
C SER A 74 -6.10 6.25 -13.65
N PHE A 75 -4.78 6.15 -13.83
CA PHE A 75 -3.79 6.56 -12.83
C PHE A 75 -3.88 8.05 -12.51
N GLU A 76 -3.98 8.89 -13.54
CA GLU A 76 -4.05 10.34 -13.42
C GLU A 76 -5.29 10.77 -12.63
N ASP A 77 -6.47 10.30 -13.02
CA ASP A 77 -7.73 10.71 -12.37
C ASP A 77 -7.78 10.24 -10.93
N GLY A 78 -7.32 9.01 -10.63
CA GLY A 78 -7.29 8.50 -9.26
C GLY A 78 -6.30 9.25 -8.36
N VAL A 79 -5.12 9.61 -8.89
CA VAL A 79 -4.13 10.42 -8.16
C VAL A 79 -4.67 11.83 -7.89
N ASP A 80 -5.27 12.47 -8.89
CA ASP A 80 -5.82 13.82 -8.74
C ASP A 80 -7.02 13.84 -7.79
N ALA A 81 -7.88 12.83 -7.87
CA ALA A 81 -8.99 12.63 -6.94
C ALA A 81 -8.49 12.46 -5.50
N LEU A 82 -7.49 11.60 -5.27
CA LEU A 82 -6.92 11.42 -3.93
C LEU A 82 -6.37 12.74 -3.38
N ARG A 83 -5.63 13.51 -4.17
CA ARG A 83 -5.09 14.81 -3.75
C ARG A 83 -6.20 15.79 -3.38
N TYR A 84 -7.23 15.88 -4.22
CA TYR A 84 -8.38 16.76 -4.00
C TYR A 84 -9.16 16.37 -2.74
N TRP A 85 -9.55 15.10 -2.62
CA TRP A 85 -10.34 14.61 -1.51
C TRP A 85 -9.56 14.57 -0.20
N ALA A 86 -8.25 14.27 -0.22
CA ALA A 86 -7.40 14.34 0.97
C ALA A 86 -7.40 15.75 1.57
N SER A 87 -7.21 16.77 0.73
CA SER A 87 -7.19 18.17 1.18
C SER A 87 -8.53 18.57 1.83
N GLY A 88 -9.64 18.17 1.21
CA GLY A 88 -10.99 18.41 1.75
C GLY A 88 -11.28 17.68 3.06
N GLN A 89 -10.93 16.39 3.16
CA GLN A 89 -11.16 15.58 4.36
C GLN A 89 -10.31 16.06 5.54
N ILE A 90 -9.02 16.30 5.33
CA ILE A 90 -8.11 16.76 6.39
C ILE A 90 -8.50 18.13 6.93
N GLY A 91 -8.98 19.02 6.05
CA GLY A 91 -9.51 20.34 6.44
C GLY A 91 -10.74 20.28 7.35
N GLN A 92 -11.50 19.19 7.34
CA GLN A 92 -12.69 19.01 8.19
C GLN A 92 -12.36 18.43 9.58
N LEU A 93 -11.13 17.94 9.79
CA LEU A 93 -10.73 17.35 11.06
C LEU A 93 -10.57 18.43 12.15
N PRO A 94 -11.18 18.28 13.34
CA PRO A 94 -11.15 19.31 14.36
C PRO A 94 -9.80 19.40 15.06
N THR A 95 -9.12 20.54 14.96
CA THR A 95 -7.89 20.81 15.71
C THR A 95 -8.13 20.75 17.23
N GLY A 96 -7.22 20.15 17.98
CA GLY A 96 -7.27 20.07 19.46
C GLY A 96 -8.18 18.99 20.03
N LYS A 97 -8.58 17.99 19.23
CA LYS A 97 -9.35 16.82 19.67
C LYS A 97 -8.70 15.50 19.22
N GLY A 98 -7.38 15.40 19.38
CA GLY A 98 -6.60 14.24 18.91
C GLY A 98 -6.23 14.32 17.42
N TRP A 99 -6.28 15.53 16.84
CA TRP A 99 -5.93 15.82 15.45
C TRP A 99 -4.89 16.94 15.36
N GLU A 100 -3.93 16.93 16.28
CA GLU A 100 -2.82 17.89 16.33
C GLU A 100 -1.82 17.62 15.20
N ASP A 101 -1.61 16.34 14.87
CA ASP A 101 -0.79 15.87 13.77
C ASP A 101 -1.68 15.23 12.70
N LYS A 102 -1.82 15.94 11.58
CA LYS A 102 -2.62 15.55 10.42
C LYS A 102 -1.75 15.15 9.23
N ARG A 103 -0.45 14.90 9.47
CA ARG A 103 0.47 14.50 8.40
C ARG A 103 0.03 13.18 7.79
N LEU A 104 -0.05 13.16 6.47
CA LEU A 104 -0.43 12.01 5.67
C LEU A 104 0.41 12.01 4.39
N GLY A 105 1.03 10.86 4.12
CA GLY A 105 1.77 10.62 2.89
C GLY A 105 1.20 9.37 2.23
N ILE A 106 0.94 9.44 0.93
CA ILE A 106 0.37 8.38 0.13
C ILE A 106 1.30 8.13 -1.05
N ILE A 107 1.74 6.89 -1.25
CA ILE A 107 2.61 6.49 -2.36
C ILE A 107 1.88 5.46 -3.23
N ILE A 108 1.73 5.77 -4.50
CA ILE A 108 1.06 4.93 -5.49
C ILE A 108 2.10 4.49 -6.51
N ALA A 109 2.15 3.20 -6.81
CA ALA A 109 3.04 2.64 -7.82
C ALA A 109 2.38 1.49 -8.58
N GLY A 110 2.61 1.42 -9.89
CA GLY A 110 2.09 0.32 -10.70
C GLY A 110 2.20 0.57 -12.19
N PHE A 111 1.30 -0.04 -12.95
CA PHE A 111 1.27 -0.02 -14.41
C PHE A 111 -0.16 0.15 -14.89
N ASP A 112 -0.33 0.81 -16.04
CA ASP A 112 -1.58 0.76 -16.80
C ASP A 112 -1.32 0.28 -18.23
N ARG A 113 -2.25 0.57 -19.14
CA ARG A 113 -2.16 0.22 -20.56
C ARG A 113 -0.92 0.77 -21.25
N ARG A 114 -0.27 1.81 -20.73
CA ARG A 114 0.99 2.36 -21.26
C ARG A 114 2.17 1.43 -21.04
N ARG A 115 2.07 0.46 -20.12
CA ARG A 115 3.13 -0.52 -19.80
C ARG A 115 4.46 0.11 -19.38
N ILE A 116 4.41 1.34 -18.88
CA ILE A 116 5.51 2.01 -18.22
C ILE A 116 5.21 2.08 -16.73
N PRO A 117 6.24 2.10 -15.86
CA PRO A 117 6.00 2.26 -14.44
C PRO A 117 5.52 3.67 -14.13
N LEU A 118 4.45 3.74 -13.34
CA LEU A 118 3.81 4.98 -12.92
C LEU A 118 3.89 5.08 -11.41
N VAL A 119 4.48 6.17 -10.92
CA VAL A 119 4.69 6.39 -9.49
C VAL A 119 4.33 7.83 -9.13
N ALA A 120 3.51 8.00 -8.08
CA ALA A 120 3.14 9.30 -7.54
C ALA A 120 3.16 9.27 -6.01
N GLU A 121 3.69 10.32 -5.40
CA GLU A 121 3.66 10.57 -3.96
C GLU A 121 2.78 11.79 -3.69
N ILE A 122 1.75 11.64 -2.87
CA ILE A 122 0.83 12.70 -2.44
C ILE A 122 1.08 12.94 -0.95
N SER A 123 1.50 14.13 -0.55
CA SER A 123 1.78 14.42 0.86
C SER A 123 1.47 15.86 1.23
N ASN A 124 1.11 16.06 2.49
CA ASN A 124 0.97 17.39 3.12
C ASN A 124 2.15 17.71 4.06
N PHE A 125 3.24 16.95 3.95
CA PHE A 125 4.46 17.12 4.74
C PHE A 125 5.67 16.60 3.97
N ASP A 126 6.83 17.10 4.36
CA ASP A 126 8.14 16.57 3.99
C ASP A 126 8.77 15.93 5.24
N PRO A 127 9.16 14.64 5.20
CA PRO A 127 9.83 13.97 6.32
C PRO A 127 11.13 14.65 6.79
N GLU A 128 11.81 15.41 5.93
CA GLU A 128 13.06 16.10 6.24
C GLU A 128 12.85 17.56 6.66
N ALA A 129 11.63 18.10 6.53
CA ALA A 129 11.30 19.47 6.89
C ALA A 129 10.58 19.57 8.24
N PRO A 130 10.55 20.77 8.87
CA PRO A 130 9.67 21.02 10.00
C PRO A 130 8.20 20.74 9.66
N ILE A 131 7.41 20.38 10.67
CA ILE A 131 5.97 20.17 10.51
C ILE A 131 5.33 21.46 9.95
N PRO A 132 4.61 21.40 8.82
CA PRO A 132 4.04 22.60 8.23
C PRO A 132 2.92 23.16 9.11
N ALA A 133 2.81 24.50 9.14
CA ALA A 133 1.75 25.19 9.87
C ALA A 133 0.35 24.90 9.28
N ASN A 134 0.27 24.77 7.96
CA ASN A 134 -0.92 24.32 7.25
C ASN A 134 -0.73 22.88 6.79
N GLN A 135 -1.49 21.95 7.36
CA GLN A 135 -1.46 20.53 7.01
C GLN A 135 -2.66 20.13 6.13
N ASN A 136 -3.46 21.09 5.65
CA ASN A 136 -4.65 20.79 4.84
C ASN A 136 -4.36 20.74 3.35
N GLU A 137 -3.17 21.15 2.92
CA GLU A 137 -2.78 21.23 1.51
C GLU A 137 -1.88 20.06 1.15
N PHE A 138 -2.26 19.33 0.10
CA PHE A 138 -1.48 18.22 -0.42
C PHE A 138 -0.80 18.59 -1.73
N GLU A 139 0.50 18.32 -1.77
CA GLU A 139 1.30 18.33 -2.98
C GLU A 139 1.32 16.93 -3.61
N CYS A 140 1.53 16.89 -4.93
CA CYS A 140 1.66 15.65 -5.68
C CYS A 140 2.96 15.66 -6.48
N TYR A 141 3.83 14.71 -6.19
CA TYR A 141 5.10 14.52 -6.88
C TYR A 141 5.02 13.28 -7.77
N ARG A 142 5.21 13.48 -9.08
CA ARG A 142 5.37 12.36 -10.02
C ARG A 142 6.83 11.89 -9.96
N ILE A 143 7.03 10.65 -9.55
CA ILE A 143 8.37 10.09 -9.35
C ILE A 143 8.82 9.39 -10.63
N ARG A 144 9.99 9.77 -11.13
CA ARG A 144 10.61 9.14 -12.29
C ARG A 144 11.86 8.37 -11.84
N ARG A 145 12.11 7.24 -12.49
CA ARG A 145 13.38 6.52 -12.34
C ARG A 145 14.52 7.38 -12.89
N ALA A 146 15.60 7.50 -12.12
CA ALA A 146 16.79 8.21 -12.57
C ALA A 146 17.38 7.56 -13.83
N PRO A 147 17.88 8.34 -14.81
CA PRO A 147 18.53 7.80 -16.00
C PRO A 147 19.65 6.81 -15.65
N GLY A 148 19.81 5.77 -16.46
CA GLY A 148 20.86 4.74 -16.28
C GLY A 148 20.61 3.72 -15.15
N HIS A 149 19.53 3.85 -14.38
CA HIS A 149 19.19 2.89 -13.33
C HIS A 149 18.17 1.86 -13.83
N SER A 150 18.37 0.58 -13.52
CA SER A 150 17.42 -0.49 -13.86
C SER A 150 16.21 -0.54 -12.93
N ALA A 151 16.29 0.12 -11.77
CA ALA A 151 15.22 0.19 -10.79
C ALA A 151 15.25 1.54 -10.06
N SER A 152 14.11 2.00 -9.57
CA SER A 152 13.99 3.07 -8.59
C SER A 152 13.52 2.52 -7.25
N PHE A 153 13.93 3.19 -6.18
CA PHE A 153 13.58 2.85 -4.82
C PHE A 153 13.07 4.09 -4.14
N ARG A 154 11.93 3.97 -3.47
CA ARG A 154 11.36 5.04 -2.66
C ARG A 154 10.99 4.53 -1.28
N ILE A 155 11.26 5.35 -0.29
CA ILE A 155 10.83 5.14 1.09
C ILE A 155 9.92 6.31 1.44
N THR A 156 8.76 5.99 2.00
CA THR A 156 7.77 6.97 2.44
C THR A 156 7.42 6.69 3.90
N GLY A 157 7.45 7.73 4.75
CA GLY A 157 7.17 7.64 6.18
C GLY A 157 8.42 7.73 7.06
N ALA A 158 8.61 6.75 7.94
CA ALA A 158 9.74 6.70 8.86
C ALA A 158 11.05 6.88 8.09
N ALA A 159 11.77 7.96 8.42
CA ALA A 159 13.01 8.29 7.75
C ALA A 159 13.98 7.11 7.90
N LEU A 160 14.48 6.62 6.77
CA LEU A 160 15.68 5.82 6.78
C LEU A 160 16.84 6.76 7.08
N THR A 161 17.14 6.97 8.36
CA THR A 161 18.32 7.71 8.82
C THR A 161 19.61 7.12 8.23
N GLU A 162 19.60 5.84 7.87
CA GLU A 162 20.72 5.15 7.25
C GLU A 162 20.60 5.06 5.72
N LYS A 163 21.26 5.99 5.01
CA LYS A 163 21.52 5.91 3.55
C LYS A 163 22.06 4.54 3.10
N MET A 164 22.69 3.80 4.01
CA MET A 164 23.18 2.44 3.77
C MET A 164 22.08 1.48 3.32
N TYR A 165 20.89 1.48 3.94
CA TYR A 165 19.82 0.53 3.61
C TYR A 165 19.25 0.81 2.22
N ALA A 166 19.06 2.08 1.86
CA ALA A 166 18.68 2.47 0.51
C ALA A 166 19.71 1.98 -0.54
N ASN A 167 21.00 2.10 -0.25
CA ASN A 167 22.07 1.61 -1.12
C ASN A 167 22.09 0.08 -1.26
N ILE A 168 21.77 -0.66 -0.19
CA ILE A 168 21.62 -2.12 -0.22
C ILE A 168 20.50 -2.51 -1.19
N LEU A 169 19.34 -1.88 -1.07
CA LEU A 169 18.19 -2.14 -1.94
C LEU A 169 18.52 -1.81 -3.40
N LEU A 170 19.05 -0.60 -3.67
CA LEU A 170 19.45 -0.13 -4.99
C LEU A 170 20.40 -1.10 -5.72
N ARG A 171 21.34 -1.72 -5.00
CA ARG A 171 22.34 -2.61 -5.58
C ARG A 171 21.89 -4.06 -5.67
N ARG A 172 21.18 -4.57 -4.65
CA ARG A 172 20.88 -6.01 -4.51
C ARG A 172 19.59 -6.40 -5.20
N VAL A 173 18.52 -5.64 -5.03
CA VAL A 173 17.21 -6.03 -5.55
C VAL A 173 17.21 -6.20 -7.07
N PRO A 174 17.79 -5.30 -7.89
CA PRO A 174 17.80 -5.50 -9.35
C PRO A 174 18.55 -6.76 -9.80
N ARG A 175 19.55 -7.21 -9.01
CA ARG A 175 20.27 -8.46 -9.28
C ARG A 175 19.44 -9.67 -8.86
N MET A 176 18.75 -9.59 -7.72
CA MET A 176 17.86 -10.65 -7.24
C MET A 176 16.72 -10.90 -8.22
N LEU A 177 16.11 -9.85 -8.77
CA LEU A 177 14.99 -9.95 -9.71
C LEU A 177 15.34 -10.71 -11.01
N LYS A 178 16.62 -10.86 -11.34
CA LYS A 178 17.09 -11.65 -12.50
C LYS A 178 17.26 -13.14 -12.19
N GLN A 179 17.09 -13.55 -10.94
CA GLN A 179 17.27 -14.92 -10.48
C GLN A 179 15.92 -15.63 -10.35
N GLN A 180 15.95 -16.96 -10.32
CA GLN A 180 14.78 -17.76 -9.92
C GLN A 180 14.31 -17.35 -8.52
N ASP A 181 13.00 -17.23 -8.34
CA ASP A 181 12.34 -16.70 -7.13
C ASP A 181 12.81 -15.31 -6.70
N GLY A 182 13.33 -14.53 -7.65
CA GLY A 182 13.93 -13.22 -7.41
C GLY A 182 13.01 -12.23 -6.70
N ILE A 183 11.71 -12.25 -7.00
CA ILE A 183 10.69 -11.38 -6.41
C ILE A 183 10.54 -11.68 -4.92
N THR A 184 10.33 -12.95 -4.58
CA THR A 184 10.24 -13.43 -3.20
C THR A 184 11.48 -13.04 -2.41
N ARG A 185 12.68 -13.23 -3.00
CA ARG A 185 13.94 -12.87 -2.34
C ARG A 185 14.09 -11.37 -2.13
N ALA A 186 13.68 -10.56 -3.11
CA ALA A 186 13.67 -9.10 -2.99
C ALA A 186 12.69 -8.63 -1.89
N ALA A 187 11.46 -9.17 -1.87
CA ALA A 187 10.48 -8.84 -0.83
C ALA A 187 10.97 -9.25 0.56
N ARG A 188 11.55 -10.45 0.71
CA ARG A 188 12.17 -10.89 1.98
C ARG A 188 13.31 -9.98 2.44
N LEU A 189 14.14 -9.49 1.52
CA LEU A 189 15.18 -8.50 1.85
C LEU A 189 14.56 -7.20 2.37
N MET A 190 13.53 -6.68 1.71
CA MET A 190 12.82 -5.46 2.15
C MET A 190 12.18 -5.66 3.54
N VAL A 191 11.56 -6.81 3.79
CA VAL A 191 11.00 -7.16 5.11
C VAL A 191 12.10 -7.27 6.17
N ALA A 192 13.24 -7.89 5.85
CA ALA A 192 14.37 -7.98 6.77
C ALA A 192 14.92 -6.59 7.16
N LEU A 193 15.00 -5.66 6.19
CA LEU A 193 15.40 -4.28 6.46
C LEU A 193 14.36 -3.55 7.32
N GLN A 194 13.06 -3.74 7.08
CA GLN A 194 12.00 -3.20 7.94
C GLN A 194 12.15 -3.69 9.38
N ARG A 195 12.39 -4.99 9.58
CA ARG A 195 12.58 -5.57 10.91
C ARG A 195 13.80 -5.01 11.60
N ARG A 196 14.89 -4.78 10.86
CA ARG A 196 16.08 -4.12 11.41
C ARG A 196 15.74 -2.70 11.89
N ILE A 197 14.97 -1.94 11.11
CA ILE A 197 14.52 -0.60 11.50
C ILE A 197 13.60 -0.65 12.74
N SER A 198 12.77 -1.68 12.87
CA SER A 198 11.89 -1.85 14.04
C SER A 198 12.64 -2.07 15.36
N GLU A 199 13.90 -2.50 15.32
CA GLU A 199 14.75 -2.66 16.51
C GLU A 199 15.08 -1.29 17.13
N ASP A 200 15.29 -0.28 16.29
CA ASP A 200 15.63 1.09 16.71
C ASP A 200 14.43 2.04 16.70
N ASN A 201 13.32 1.67 16.06
CA ASN A 201 12.11 2.46 15.94
C ASN A 201 10.86 1.64 16.32
N PRO A 202 10.39 1.71 17.58
CA PRO A 202 9.26 0.89 18.06
C PRO A 202 7.94 1.20 17.36
N GLY A 203 7.85 2.36 16.69
CA GLY A 203 6.69 2.74 15.89
C GLY A 203 6.56 2.00 14.56
N VAL A 204 7.56 1.20 14.16
CA VAL A 204 7.55 0.33 12.98
C VAL A 204 7.33 -1.11 13.45
N GLY A 205 6.38 -1.81 12.82
CA GLY A 205 6.07 -3.21 13.13
C GLY A 205 7.05 -4.21 12.53
N ARG A 206 7.17 -5.37 13.17
CA ARG A 206 7.93 -6.52 12.64
C ARG A 206 7.11 -7.37 11.65
N HIS A 207 5.78 -7.34 11.80
CA HIS A 207 4.83 -7.85 10.83
C HIS A 207 4.84 -6.98 9.57
N ALA A 208 4.83 -7.62 8.40
CA ALA A 208 4.94 -6.92 7.13
C ALA A 208 3.99 -7.52 6.09
N MET A 209 3.61 -6.70 5.12
CA MET A 209 2.91 -7.14 3.94
C MET A 209 3.66 -6.67 2.70
N ALA A 210 3.87 -7.58 1.76
CA ALA A 210 4.42 -7.28 0.45
C ALA A 210 3.33 -7.42 -0.60
N VAL A 211 3.22 -6.45 -1.51
CA VAL A 211 2.41 -6.50 -2.72
C VAL A 211 3.33 -6.40 -3.92
N ALA A 212 3.20 -7.32 -4.87
CA ALA A 212 3.90 -7.28 -6.14
C ALA A 212 2.91 -7.10 -7.29
N ILE A 213 3.19 -6.11 -8.15
CA ILE A 213 2.39 -5.76 -9.31
C ILE A 213 3.26 -5.95 -10.55
N PRO A 214 3.03 -6.98 -11.36
CA PRO A 214 3.75 -7.14 -12.62
C PRO A 214 3.18 -6.20 -13.70
N ARG A 215 4.04 -5.82 -14.66
CA ARG A 215 3.64 -5.02 -15.82
C ARG A 215 2.58 -5.72 -16.67
N GLU A 216 2.75 -7.02 -16.87
CA GLU A 216 1.82 -7.88 -17.59
C GLU A 216 1.12 -8.81 -16.61
N ARG A 217 -0.17 -9.02 -16.81
CA ARG A 217 -1.01 -9.87 -15.95
C ARG A 217 -1.80 -10.82 -16.81
N THR A 218 -1.91 -12.06 -16.35
CA THR A 218 -2.73 -13.08 -17.00
C THR A 218 -4.21 -12.98 -16.61
N MET A 219 -4.50 -12.49 -15.41
CA MET A 219 -5.86 -12.35 -14.88
C MET A 219 -6.03 -11.06 -14.07
N PRO A 220 -7.23 -10.47 -14.03
CA PRO A 220 -7.55 -9.32 -13.19
C PRO A 220 -7.81 -9.76 -11.73
N ALA A 221 -6.89 -10.54 -11.16
CA ALA A 221 -6.98 -11.07 -9.81
C ALA A 221 -5.74 -10.68 -9.01
N VAL A 222 -5.93 -10.55 -7.69
CA VAL A 222 -4.82 -10.49 -6.74
C VAL A 222 -4.79 -11.80 -5.98
N LEU A 223 -3.64 -12.48 -6.04
CA LEU A 223 -3.48 -13.82 -5.47
C LEU A 223 -2.56 -13.80 -4.27
N SER A 224 -2.80 -14.69 -3.32
CA SER A 224 -1.84 -15.07 -2.30
C SER A 224 -1.54 -16.56 -2.46
N ASN A 225 -0.31 -16.97 -2.18
CA ASN A 225 0.04 -18.38 -2.11
C ASN A 225 0.00 -18.80 -0.63
N LEU A 226 -0.91 -19.72 -0.29
CA LEU A 226 -1.07 -20.25 1.06
C LEU A 226 -0.09 -21.39 1.37
N ASP A 227 0.51 -22.00 0.35
CA ASP A 227 1.43 -23.13 0.50
C ASP A 227 2.89 -22.67 0.64
N ALA A 228 3.21 -21.48 0.13
CA ALA A 228 4.54 -20.90 0.21
C ALA A 228 4.51 -19.37 0.09
N PRO A 229 5.51 -18.65 0.64
CA PRO A 229 5.66 -17.20 0.47
C PRO A 229 6.16 -16.83 -0.93
N SER A 230 5.63 -17.44 -2.00
CA SER A 230 6.07 -17.18 -3.36
C SER A 230 5.29 -16.03 -3.98
N LEU A 231 6.02 -15.00 -4.44
CA LEU A 231 5.48 -13.96 -5.31
C LEU A 231 5.88 -14.28 -6.75
N ASN A 232 4.96 -14.13 -7.70
CA ASN A 232 5.18 -14.42 -9.12
C ASN A 232 4.97 -13.19 -10.02
N THR A 233 5.26 -13.32 -11.31
CA THR A 233 5.05 -12.28 -12.32
C THR A 233 3.75 -12.46 -13.12
N MET A 234 3.00 -13.53 -12.87
CA MET A 234 1.85 -13.88 -13.70
C MET A 234 0.63 -13.03 -13.37
N ASN A 235 0.44 -12.72 -12.10
CA ASN A 235 -0.65 -11.91 -11.60
C ASN A 235 -0.15 -11.00 -10.49
N SER A 236 -0.91 -9.95 -10.20
CA SER A 236 -0.70 -9.20 -8.97
C SER A 236 -0.86 -10.13 -7.78
N ASN A 237 0.03 -10.02 -6.81
CA ASN A 237 0.03 -10.92 -5.67
C ASN A 237 0.50 -10.23 -4.40
N PHE A 238 0.18 -10.84 -3.26
CA PHE A 238 0.67 -10.40 -1.97
C PHE A 238 1.11 -11.55 -1.10
N CYS A 239 1.97 -11.23 -0.13
CA CYS A 239 2.37 -12.13 0.93
C CYS A 239 2.44 -11.38 2.26
N TYR A 240 1.89 -11.99 3.29
CA TYR A 240 1.98 -11.57 4.66
C TYR A 240 3.13 -12.29 5.36
N PHE A 241 3.91 -11.52 6.12
CA PHE A 241 5.04 -11.99 6.92
C PHE A 241 4.81 -11.64 8.40
N ASP A 242 4.56 -12.63 9.24
CA ASP A 242 4.51 -12.48 10.69
C ASP A 242 5.92 -12.56 11.31
N ASP A 243 6.05 -12.43 12.63
CA ASP A 243 7.35 -12.51 13.31
C ASP A 243 8.14 -13.79 13.04
N ALA A 244 7.45 -14.92 12.84
CA ALA A 244 8.05 -16.21 12.53
C ALA A 244 8.44 -16.35 11.05
N GLY A 245 7.90 -15.50 10.17
CA GLY A 245 8.16 -15.52 8.74
C GLY A 245 6.88 -15.70 7.95
N PHE A 246 6.76 -16.82 7.23
CA PHE A 246 5.55 -17.14 6.45
C PHE A 246 4.51 -17.85 7.32
N ASN A 247 3.24 -17.57 7.07
CA ASN A 247 2.11 -18.13 7.79
C ASN A 247 1.04 -18.64 6.80
N TYR A 248 0.40 -19.77 7.10
CA TYR A 248 -0.76 -20.29 6.35
C TYR A 248 -2.00 -19.38 6.43
N LYS A 249 -1.97 -18.40 7.35
CA LYS A 249 -2.87 -17.26 7.38
C LYS A 249 -2.24 -16.06 6.68
N GLN A 250 -2.90 -15.58 5.65
CA GLN A 250 -2.48 -14.45 4.84
C GLN A 250 -3.44 -13.28 5.03
N LEU A 251 -2.92 -12.16 5.52
CA LEU A 251 -3.64 -10.89 5.64
C LEU A 251 -3.35 -10.03 4.40
N GLY A 252 -4.40 -9.67 3.67
CA GLY A 252 -4.29 -8.97 2.39
C GLY A 252 -4.37 -7.44 2.48
N PRO A 253 -4.07 -6.75 1.36
CA PRO A 253 -4.39 -5.34 1.19
C PRO A 253 -5.91 -5.17 1.07
N HIS A 254 -6.39 -3.94 1.23
CA HIS A 254 -7.74 -3.63 0.75
C HIS A 254 -7.74 -3.63 -0.78
N MET A 255 -8.90 -3.88 -1.38
CA MET A 255 -9.05 -3.96 -2.83
C MET A 255 -9.98 -2.86 -3.31
N ALA A 256 -9.61 -2.22 -4.42
CA ALA A 256 -10.39 -1.17 -5.05
C ALA A 256 -10.41 -1.34 -6.57
N GLY A 257 -11.58 -1.24 -7.20
CA GLY A 257 -11.70 -1.18 -8.65
C GLY A 257 -13.08 -1.55 -9.18
N GLY A 258 -13.44 -1.03 -10.35
CA GLY A 258 -14.74 -1.31 -10.98
C GLY A 258 -15.94 -0.86 -10.14
N GLY A 259 -15.79 0.21 -9.36
CA GLY A 259 -16.80 0.71 -8.40
C GLY A 259 -16.90 -0.11 -7.11
N TRP A 260 -16.13 -1.18 -6.96
CA TRP A 260 -16.10 -2.01 -5.76
C TRP A 260 -14.93 -1.62 -4.85
N ALA A 261 -15.18 -1.55 -3.54
CA ALA A 261 -14.15 -1.50 -2.52
C ALA A 261 -14.37 -2.58 -1.46
N TRP A 262 -13.30 -3.25 -1.06
CA TRP A 262 -13.31 -4.37 -0.14
C TRP A 262 -12.17 -4.23 0.89
N ALA A 263 -12.45 -4.58 2.14
CA ALA A 263 -11.53 -4.56 3.27
C ALA A 263 -11.29 -5.95 3.86
N ASP A 264 -10.32 -6.01 4.77
CA ASP A 264 -10.08 -7.15 5.67
C ASP A 264 -9.97 -8.50 4.95
N PHE A 265 -9.25 -8.52 3.83
CA PHE A 265 -8.98 -9.78 3.14
C PHE A 265 -8.14 -10.69 4.03
N VAL A 266 -8.67 -11.88 4.29
CA VAL A 266 -8.00 -12.94 5.03
C VAL A 266 -8.13 -14.22 4.24
N ALA A 267 -7.01 -14.88 3.99
CA ALA A 267 -6.98 -16.21 3.41
C ALA A 267 -6.28 -17.16 4.39
N GLU A 268 -6.88 -18.30 4.67
CA GLU A 268 -6.37 -19.29 5.63
C GLU A 268 -6.42 -20.68 4.98
N ALA A 269 -5.32 -21.43 5.09
CA ALA A 269 -5.28 -22.86 4.79
C ALA A 269 -5.08 -23.67 6.07
N ASP A 270 -5.69 -24.86 6.14
CA ASP A 270 -5.40 -25.82 7.21
C ASP A 270 -3.99 -26.40 7.01
N PRO A 271 -3.04 -26.22 7.97
CA PRO A 271 -1.69 -26.76 7.83
C PRO A 271 -1.63 -28.28 7.69
N SER A 272 -2.62 -28.99 8.24
CA SER A 272 -2.75 -30.44 8.15
C SER A 272 -3.49 -30.91 6.90
N ASN A 273 -4.21 -30.00 6.23
CA ASN A 273 -4.92 -30.25 4.98
C ASN A 273 -4.95 -28.98 4.09
N PRO A 274 -3.84 -28.68 3.39
CA PRO A 274 -3.68 -27.41 2.67
C PRO A 274 -4.72 -27.14 1.56
N ASP A 275 -5.41 -28.18 1.09
CA ASP A 275 -6.51 -28.08 0.14
C ASP A 275 -7.77 -27.45 0.74
N MET A 276 -7.90 -27.44 2.08
CA MET A 276 -8.99 -26.77 2.79
C MET A 276 -8.66 -25.29 3.01
N GLN A 277 -9.03 -24.47 2.03
CA GLN A 277 -8.78 -23.03 2.04
C GLN A 277 -10.05 -22.23 2.29
N LYS A 278 -9.94 -21.17 3.08
CA LYS A 278 -11.00 -20.19 3.33
C LYS A 278 -10.51 -18.81 2.94
N VAL A 279 -11.33 -18.07 2.21
CA VAL A 279 -11.08 -16.67 1.87
C VAL A 279 -12.27 -15.84 2.34
N GLY A 280 -11.97 -14.78 3.09
CA GLY A 280 -12.95 -13.82 3.58
C GLY A 280 -12.55 -12.40 3.22
N GLY A 281 -13.55 -11.52 3.23
CA GLY A 281 -13.37 -10.07 3.03
C GLY A 281 -14.66 -9.35 3.40
N ARG A 282 -14.55 -8.06 3.72
CA ARG A 282 -15.69 -7.20 4.05
C ARG A 282 -15.93 -6.20 2.93
N VAL A 283 -17.16 -6.10 2.45
CA VAL A 283 -17.51 -5.09 1.45
C VAL A 283 -17.54 -3.70 2.10
N LEU A 284 -16.81 -2.75 1.51
CA LEU A 284 -16.86 -1.33 1.88
C LEU A 284 -17.85 -0.57 1.00
N LYS A 285 -17.82 -0.86 -0.31
CA LYS A 285 -18.62 -0.17 -1.31
C LYS A 285 -18.98 -1.09 -2.47
N CYS A 286 -20.23 -0.98 -2.90
CA CYS A 286 -20.74 -1.59 -4.12
C CYS A 286 -20.90 -0.51 -5.20
N PRO A 287 -20.74 -0.86 -6.49
CA PRO A 287 -21.07 0.04 -7.58
C PRO A 287 -22.55 0.41 -7.52
N GLN A 288 -22.86 1.67 -7.79
CA GLN A 288 -24.25 2.10 -7.94
C GLN A 288 -24.84 1.46 -9.20
N PRO A 289 -26.10 0.98 -9.16
CA PRO A 289 -26.77 0.52 -10.37
C PRO A 289 -26.84 1.66 -11.38
N PRO A 290 -26.82 1.36 -12.70
CA PRO A 290 -27.01 2.40 -13.70
C PRO A 290 -28.34 3.13 -13.43
N PRO A 291 -28.40 4.46 -13.64
CA PRO A 291 -29.65 5.20 -13.48
C PRO A 291 -30.72 4.52 -14.33
N GLN A 292 -31.87 4.21 -13.72
CA GLN A 292 -33.01 3.66 -14.45
C GLN A 292 -33.31 4.62 -15.59
N ALA A 293 -33.19 4.13 -16.83
CA ALA A 293 -33.64 4.89 -17.98
C ALA A 293 -35.10 5.26 -17.71
N GLU A 294 -35.39 6.56 -17.60
CA GLU A 294 -36.76 7.03 -17.57
C GLU A 294 -37.45 6.39 -18.77
N SER A 295 -38.41 5.51 -18.48
CA SER A 295 -39.31 4.99 -19.49
C SER A 295 -39.99 6.21 -20.07
N THR A 296 -39.51 6.67 -21.23
CA THR A 296 -40.26 7.60 -22.06
C THR A 296 -41.54 6.87 -22.42
N GLY A 297 -42.59 7.16 -21.66
CA GLY A 297 -43.93 6.66 -21.93
C GLY A 297 -44.30 7.09 -23.35
N CYS A 298 -44.46 6.11 -24.22
CA CYS A 298 -45.28 6.23 -25.41
C CYS A 298 -46.68 5.72 -25.08
#